data_AF-A0A838F5Z1-F1
#
_entry.id   AF-A0A838F5Z1-F1
#
_cell.length_a   1.000
_cell.length_b   1.000
_cell.length_c   1.000
_cell.angle_alpha   90.00
_cell.angle_beta   90.00
_cell.angle_gamma   90.00
#
_symmetry.space_group_name_H-M   'P 1'
#
loop_
_entity.id
_entity.type
_entity.pdbx_description
1 polymer ?
#
loop_
_entity_poly.entity_id
_entity_poly.type
_entity_poly.pdbx_seq_one_letter_code
_entity_poly.pdbx_strand_id
1 'polypeptide(L)'
;MLRDFKSFTSRKLWLAIEQNTLESRREWMLKMMYDAGLSNSNNRGFQLWQQHNHPIELSTNEMIEQRLPYTHYNPVQSGFVGSPEDYPYSSARDYAEEQGLLKVVLIR
;
A
#
# COMPACT_ATOMS: atom_id res chain seq x y z
N MET A 1 12.79 -0.97 -12.61
CA MET A 1 11.32 -0.79 -12.54
C MET A 1 10.84 -0.52 -11.11
N LEU A 2 10.86 -1.47 -10.17
CA LEU A 2 10.41 -1.20 -8.77
C LEU A 2 11.26 -0.17 -8.03
N ARG A 3 12.59 -0.20 -8.19
CA ARG A 3 13.49 0.79 -7.60
C ARG A 3 13.10 2.21 -8.02
N ASP A 4 13.00 2.44 -9.32
CA ASP A 4 12.75 3.78 -9.88
C ASP A 4 11.34 4.25 -9.54
N PHE A 5 10.36 3.34 -9.51
CA PHE A 5 9.00 3.62 -9.01
C PHE A 5 9.02 4.07 -7.54
N LYS A 6 9.68 3.31 -6.65
CA LYS A 6 9.83 3.66 -5.23
C LYS A 6 10.52 5.01 -5.08
N SER A 7 11.62 5.24 -5.78
CA SER A 7 12.35 6.51 -5.72
C SER A 7 11.51 7.69 -6.20
N PHE A 8 10.78 7.53 -7.31
CA PHE A 8 9.91 8.57 -7.87
C PHE A 8 8.76 8.91 -6.92
N THR A 9 8.00 7.90 -6.50
CA THR A 9 6.83 8.07 -5.62
C THR A 9 7.21 8.58 -4.24
N SER A 10 8.34 8.12 -3.67
CA SER A 10 8.86 8.62 -2.39
C SER A 10 9.08 10.13 -2.41
N ARG A 11 9.72 10.66 -3.47
CA ARG A 11 9.93 12.11 -3.62
C ARG A 11 8.62 12.87 -3.81
N LYS A 12 7.71 12.35 -4.62
CA LYS A 12 6.43 13.00 -4.89
C LYS A 12 5.53 13.05 -3.65
N LEU A 13 5.45 11.96 -2.90
CA LEU A 13 4.65 11.88 -1.68
C LEU A 13 5.25 12.74 -0.56
N TRP A 14 6.58 12.76 -0.39
CA TRP A 14 7.23 13.68 0.54
C TRP A 14 6.84 15.13 0.26
N LEU A 15 7.02 15.59 -0.98
CA LEU A 15 6.66 16.95 -1.38
C LEU A 15 5.17 17.23 -1.17
N ALA A 16 4.30 16.28 -1.51
CA ALA A 16 2.85 16.44 -1.32
C ALA A 16 2.47 16.61 0.16
N ILE A 17 3.15 15.91 1.08
CA ILE A 17 2.92 16.05 2.52
C ILE A 17 3.52 17.36 3.04
N GLU A 18 4.77 17.65 2.69
CA GLU A 18 5.50 18.84 3.12
C GLU A 18 4.80 20.14 2.71
N GLN A 19 4.32 20.21 1.47
CA GLN A 19 3.68 21.39 0.91
C GLN A 19 2.20 21.52 1.32
N ASN A 20 1.59 20.48 1.88
CA ASN A 20 0.21 20.53 2.33
C ASN A 20 0.12 21.11 3.75
N THR A 21 -0.12 22.42 3.85
CA THR A 21 -0.27 23.13 5.13
C THR A 21 -1.54 22.78 5.89
N LEU A 22 -2.51 22.11 5.26
CA LEU A 22 -3.77 21.69 5.89
C LEU A 22 -3.69 20.26 6.48
N GLU A 23 -2.64 19.51 6.16
CA GLU A 23 -2.46 18.15 6.66
C GLU A 23 -1.98 18.18 8.13
N SER A 24 -2.91 17.94 9.05
CA SER A 24 -2.60 17.96 10.49
C SER A 24 -1.55 16.93 10.92
N ARG A 25 -1.34 15.87 10.12
CA ARG A 25 -0.37 14.80 10.39
C ARG A 25 1.03 15.06 9.82
N ARG A 26 1.21 16.16 9.09
CA ARG A 26 2.42 16.47 8.31
C ARG A 26 3.69 16.32 9.15
N GLU A 27 3.74 16.97 10.32
CA GLU A 27 4.96 17.06 11.12
C GLU A 27 5.47 15.68 11.57
N TRP A 28 4.59 14.87 12.16
CA TRP A 28 4.99 13.55 12.65
C TRP A 28 5.22 12.56 11.50
N MET A 29 4.50 12.67 10.38
CA MET A 29 4.76 11.84 9.20
C MET A 29 6.14 12.09 8.61
N LEU A 30 6.50 13.37 8.39
CA LEU A 30 7.82 13.73 7.88
C LEU A 30 8.92 13.33 8.85
N LYS A 31 8.69 13.52 10.16
CA LYS A 31 9.63 13.10 11.21
C LYS A 31 9.87 11.59 11.19
N MET A 32 8.82 10.76 11.14
CA MET A 32 8.96 9.31 11.03
C MET A 32 9.74 8.88 9.79
N MET A 33 9.45 9.49 8.64
CA MET A 33 10.17 9.19 7.40
C MET A 33 11.65 9.60 7.50
N TYR A 34 11.94 10.74 8.13
CA TYR A 34 13.30 11.18 8.35
C TYR A 34 14.07 10.23 9.28
N ASP A 35 13.47 9.85 10.41
CA ASP A 35 14.06 8.92 11.36
C ASP A 35 14.31 7.54 10.73
N ALA A 36 13.37 7.05 9.93
CA ALA A 36 13.54 5.84 9.14
C ALA A 36 14.71 5.96 8.14
N GLY A 37 14.88 7.13 7.52
CA GLY A 37 16.00 7.43 6.62
C GLY A 37 17.34 7.43 7.32
N LEU A 38 17.44 8.08 8.49
CA LEU A 38 18.67 8.10 9.31
C LEU A 38 19.08 6.71 9.79
N SER A 39 18.11 5.84 10.08
CA SER A 39 18.37 4.47 10.51
C SER A 39 18.86 3.54 9.40
N ASN A 40 18.86 3.99 8.13
CA ASN A 40 19.26 3.19 6.98
C ASN A 40 20.43 3.81 6.23
N SER A 41 21.60 3.17 6.30
CA SER A 41 22.82 3.59 5.60
C SER A 41 22.70 3.67 4.09
N ASN A 42 21.73 2.97 3.48
CA ASN A 42 21.47 3.00 2.05
C ASN A 42 20.62 4.20 1.61
N ASN A 43 20.11 5.00 2.56
CA ASN A 43 19.31 6.18 2.27
C ASN A 43 20.05 7.46 2.65
N ARG A 44 19.71 8.56 1.96
CA ARG A 44 20.20 9.90 2.29
C ARG A 44 19.00 10.81 2.52
N GLY A 45 18.79 11.24 3.75
CA GLY A 45 17.65 12.07 4.15
C GLY A 45 16.52 11.27 4.76
N PHE A 46 15.51 10.92 3.97
CA PHE A 46 14.29 10.27 4.46
C PHE A 46 14.02 8.92 3.77
N GLN A 47 13.19 8.10 4.40
CA GLN A 47 12.73 6.82 3.86
C GLN A 47 11.23 6.68 4.02
N LEU A 48 10.53 6.53 2.88
CA LEU A 48 9.12 6.15 2.86
C LEU A 48 8.95 4.64 2.64
N TRP A 49 9.60 4.10 1.61
CA TRP A 49 9.48 2.69 1.24
C TRP A 49 10.53 1.83 1.95
N GLN A 50 10.12 0.63 2.36
CA GLN A 50 11.07 -0.40 2.77
C GLN A 50 11.96 -0.82 1.59
N GLN A 51 13.20 -1.24 1.87
CA GLN A 51 14.15 -1.64 0.84
C GLN A 51 13.74 -2.95 0.16
N HIS A 52 13.39 -3.95 0.96
CA HIS A 52 13.04 -5.28 0.48
C HIS A 52 11.74 -5.25 -0.33
N ASN A 53 11.68 -6.14 -1.31
CA ASN A 53 10.47 -6.49 -2.05
C ASN A 53 10.38 -8.01 -2.05
N HIS A 54 9.17 -8.55 -1.96
CA HIS A 54 8.95 -9.99 -2.04
C HIS A 54 7.89 -10.28 -3.12
N PRO A 55 8.22 -10.06 -4.40
CA PRO A 55 7.29 -10.40 -5.48
C PRO A 55 7.12 -11.92 -5.52
N ILE A 56 5.86 -12.37 -5.48
CA ILE A 56 5.49 -13.76 -5.70
C ILE A 56 4.72 -13.80 -7.00
N GLU A 57 5.28 -14.47 -8.00
CA GLU A 57 4.57 -14.73 -9.25
C GLU A 57 3.46 -15.74 -8.99
N LEU A 58 2.24 -15.44 -9.43
CA LEU A 58 1.10 -16.33 -9.33
C LEU A 58 1.00 -17.12 -10.64
N SER A 59 1.83 -18.15 -10.78
CA SER A 59 2.01 -18.89 -12.04
C SER A 59 0.96 -19.98 -12.28
N THR A 60 0.12 -20.28 -11.29
CA THR A 60 -0.96 -21.28 -11.41
C THR A 60 -2.28 -20.72 -10.90
N ASN A 61 -3.39 -21.28 -11.39
CA ASN A 61 -4.73 -20.92 -10.91
C ASN A 61 -4.88 -21.20 -9.40
N GLU A 62 -4.32 -22.31 -8.92
CA GLU A 62 -4.33 -22.65 -7.49
C GLU A 62 -3.69 -21.53 -6.63
N MET A 63 -2.57 -20.94 -7.08
CA MET A 63 -1.95 -19.82 -6.37
C MET A 63 -2.84 -18.57 -6.36
N ILE A 64 -3.54 -18.31 -7.46
CA ILE A 64 -4.47 -17.18 -7.57
C ILE A 64 -5.66 -17.40 -6.64
N GLU A 65 -6.29 -18.57 -6.71
CA GLU A 65 -7.44 -18.97 -5.88
C GLU A 65 -7.11 -18.92 -4.39
N GLN A 66 -5.88 -19.26 -4.00
CA GLN A 66 -5.45 -19.14 -2.60
C GLN A 66 -5.20 -17.68 -2.17
N ARG A 67 -4.56 -16.88 -3.03
CA ARG A 67 -4.05 -15.54 -2.65
C ARG A 67 -5.09 -14.43 -2.78
N LEU A 68 -6.11 -14.61 -3.62
CA LEU A 68 -7.18 -13.65 -3.77
C LEU A 68 -7.98 -13.49 -2.46
N PRO A 69 -8.52 -14.57 -1.84
CA PRO A 69 -9.16 -14.47 -0.53
C PRO A 69 -8.21 -13.96 0.54
N TYR A 70 -6.95 -14.44 0.58
CA TYR A 70 -5.96 -13.96 1.55
C TYR A 70 -5.83 -12.43 1.51
N THR A 71 -5.72 -11.86 0.30
CA THR A 71 -5.63 -10.40 0.11
C THR A 71 -6.86 -9.68 0.63
N HIS A 72 -8.06 -10.20 0.35
CA HIS A 72 -9.32 -9.60 0.79
C HIS A 72 -9.55 -9.71 2.29
N TYR A 73 -9.08 -10.78 2.94
CA TYR A 73 -9.22 -10.98 4.38
C TYR A 73 -8.13 -10.30 5.22
N ASN A 74 -7.03 -9.80 4.62
CA ASN A 74 -5.98 -9.10 5.36
C ASN A 74 -6.50 -7.93 6.24
N PRO A 75 -7.42 -7.06 5.78
CA PRO A 75 -7.99 -6.00 6.61
C PRO A 75 -8.80 -6.53 7.80
N VAL A 76 -9.49 -7.66 7.63
CA VAL A 76 -10.25 -8.33 8.70
C VAL A 76 -9.29 -8.91 9.75
N GLN A 77 -8.28 -9.65 9.30
CA GLN A 77 -7.25 -10.23 10.19
C GLN A 77 -6.46 -9.16 10.94
N SER A 78 -6.27 -7.98 10.32
CA SER A 78 -5.62 -6.83 10.95
C SER A 78 -6.54 -6.04 11.87
N GLY A 79 -7.84 -6.40 11.96
CA GLY A 79 -8.82 -5.75 12.82
C GLY A 79 -9.32 -4.38 12.33
N PHE A 80 -9.10 -4.03 11.06
CA PHE A 80 -9.59 -2.76 10.51
C PHE A 80 -11.09 -2.76 10.24
N VAL A 81 -11.65 -3.91 9.86
CA VAL A 81 -13.06 -4.08 9.47
C VAL A 81 -13.60 -5.44 9.90
N GLY A 82 -14.92 -5.57 10.01
CA GLY A 82 -15.61 -6.83 10.34
C GLY A 82 -15.69 -7.80 9.17
N SER A 83 -15.87 -7.28 7.95
CA SER A 83 -15.95 -8.06 6.72
C SER A 83 -15.00 -7.52 5.64
N PRO A 84 -14.54 -8.36 4.69
CA PRO A 84 -13.64 -7.94 3.61
C PRO A 84 -14.15 -6.76 2.76
N GLU A 85 -15.44 -6.77 2.43
CA GLU A 85 -16.14 -5.77 1.63
C GLU A 85 -16.24 -4.40 2.32
N ASP A 86 -16.15 -4.35 3.64
CA ASP A 86 -16.20 -3.09 4.38
C ASP A 86 -14.92 -2.27 4.21
N TYR A 87 -13.81 -2.87 3.75
CA TYR A 87 -12.57 -2.14 3.54
C TYR A 87 -12.62 -1.37 2.21
N PRO A 88 -12.74 -0.03 2.23
CA PRO A 88 -13.04 0.75 1.02
C PRO A 88 -11.90 0.72 -0.01
N TYR A 89 -10.67 0.46 0.42
CA TYR A 89 -9.49 0.43 -0.43
C TYR A 89 -9.11 -0.99 -0.89
N SER A 90 -10.11 -1.87 -1.02
CA SER A 90 -9.97 -3.24 -1.52
C SER A 90 -10.98 -3.49 -2.65
N SER A 91 -10.65 -4.41 -3.56
CA SER A 91 -11.57 -4.91 -4.59
C SER A 91 -12.56 -5.95 -4.06
N ALA A 92 -12.51 -6.30 -2.76
CA ALA A 92 -13.43 -7.27 -2.16
C ALA A 92 -14.90 -6.94 -2.46
N ARG A 93 -15.26 -5.65 -2.44
CA ARG A 93 -16.59 -5.15 -2.84
C ARG A 93 -16.97 -5.53 -4.25
N ASP A 94 -16.05 -5.35 -5.21
CA ASP A 94 -16.31 -5.69 -6.61
C ASP A 94 -16.56 -7.20 -6.81
N TYR A 95 -15.92 -8.05 -6.00
CA TYR A 95 -16.19 -9.50 -5.99
C TYR A 95 -17.49 -9.88 -5.27
N ALA A 96 -18.03 -8.99 -4.43
CA ALA A 96 -19.33 -9.12 -3.78
C ALA A 96 -20.48 -8.49 -4.59
N GLU A 97 -20.25 -8.20 -5.87
CA GLU A 97 -21.21 -7.54 -6.78
C GLU A 97 -21.59 -6.10 -6.36
N GLU A 98 -20.79 -5.48 -5.51
CA GLU A 98 -20.90 -4.07 -5.15
C GLU A 98 -19.94 -3.20 -5.98
N GLN A 99 -20.16 -1.89 -5.96
CA GLN A 99 -19.27 -0.95 -6.66
C GLN A 99 -18.09 -0.54 -5.78
N GLY A 100 -16.88 -0.95 -6.17
CA GLY A 100 -15.64 -0.47 -5.57
C GLY A 100 -15.27 0.97 -5.94
N LEU A 101 -14.22 1.51 -5.31
CA LEU A 101 -13.75 2.88 -5.56
C LEU A 101 -13.18 3.08 -6.96
N LEU A 102 -12.65 2.02 -7.56
CA LEU A 102 -12.01 2.03 -8.87
C LEU A 102 -12.61 0.94 -9.74
N LYS A 103 -12.75 1.22 -11.04
CA LYS A 103 -13.16 0.19 -11.99
C LYS A 103 -12.05 -0.86 -12.12
N VAL A 104 -12.36 -2.10 -11.79
CA VAL A 104 -11.43 -3.24 -11.87
C VAL A 104 -11.88 -4.28 -12.90
N VAL A 105 -10.93 -5.09 -13.34
CA VAL A 105 -11.21 -6.32 -14.10
C VAL A 105 -11.10 -7.49 -13.12
N LEU A 106 -12.17 -8.26 -13.00
CA LEU A 106 -12.21 -9.42 -12.11
C LEU A 106 -11.50 -10.61 -12.76
N ILE A 107 -10.73 -11.33 -11.96
CA ILE A 107 -10.08 -12.56 -12.36
C ILE A 107 -11.08 -13.70 -12.11
N ARG A 108 -11.27 -14.57 -13.11
CA ARG A 108 -12.16 -15.73 -13.07
C ARG A 108 -11.43 -16.96 -13.58
#